data_AF-A0A535DH20-F1
#
_entry.id   AF-A0A535DH20-F1
#
_cell.length_a   1.000
_cell.length_b   1.000
_cell.length_c   1.000
_cell.angle_alpha   90.00
_cell.angle_beta   90.00
_cell.angle_gamma   90.00
#
_symmetry.space_group_name_H-M   'P 1'
#
loop_
_entity.id
_entity.type
_entity.pdbx_description
1 polymer ?
#
loop_
_entity_poly.entity_id
_entity_poly.type
_entity_poly.pdbx_seq_one_letter_code
_entity_poly.pdbx_strand_id
1 'polypeptide(L)'
;MRVTELLDRLQVIADRADVRTALGLREHETNAHRPSIGWRAYRRRVEIEERIRTEARDVYSWSNGPGDRYGEHAHLYNKLLYCTRGSIDFRLRDGKTIHLEPGDRMVLPSGTAHSAVVGPTGCTCIEGKLPD
;
A
#
# COMPACT_ATOMS: atom_id res chain seq x y z
N MET A 1 9.84 -25.06 20.03
CA MET A 1 9.03 -23.93 19.51
C MET A 1 9.13 -23.99 17.98
N ARG A 2 8.05 -24.33 17.28
CA ARG A 2 8.09 -24.59 15.83
C ARG A 2 8.03 -23.26 15.08
N VAL A 3 8.91 -23.10 14.09
CA VAL A 3 9.07 -21.92 13.20
C VAL A 3 7.75 -21.48 12.52
N THR A 4 6.72 -22.31 12.55
CA THR A 4 5.39 -22.07 12.00
C THR A 4 4.57 -20.98 12.71
N GLU A 5 4.82 -20.66 13.99
CA GLU A 5 4.04 -19.62 14.70
C GLU A 5 4.54 -18.18 14.48
N LEU A 6 5.74 -17.99 13.93
CA LEU A 6 6.25 -16.63 13.62
C LEU A 6 5.79 -16.12 12.24
N LEU A 7 5.35 -17.03 11.36
CA LEU A 7 4.87 -16.70 10.01
C LEU A 7 3.41 -16.24 10.00
N ASP A 8 2.65 -16.48 11.06
CA ASP A 8 1.28 -15.95 11.23
C ASP A 8 1.24 -14.42 11.41
N ARG A 9 2.40 -13.76 11.63
CA ARG A 9 2.52 -12.30 11.68
C ARG A 9 2.78 -11.62 10.33
N LEU A 10 2.92 -12.40 9.24
CA LEU A 10 2.93 -11.89 7.86
C LEU A 10 1.53 -11.94 7.22
N GLN A 11 0.47 -12.11 8.03
CA GLN A 11 -0.91 -11.85 7.61
C GLN A 11 -0.99 -10.45 7.01
N VAL A 12 -1.06 -10.36 5.68
CA VAL A 12 -1.82 -9.36 4.92
C VAL A 12 -2.09 -8.12 5.74
N ILE A 13 -1.04 -7.34 6.02
CA ILE A 13 -1.19 -6.16 6.85
C ILE A 13 -1.71 -5.10 5.89
N ALA A 14 -3.03 -5.00 5.78
CA ALA A 14 -3.68 -3.74 5.45
C ALA A 14 -3.44 -2.82 6.64
N ASP A 15 -2.23 -2.27 6.73
CA ASP A 15 -1.88 -1.44 7.87
C ASP A 15 -2.52 -0.08 7.65
N ARG A 16 -3.69 0.11 8.26
CA ARG A 16 -4.28 1.44 8.43
C ARG A 16 -3.51 2.27 9.48
N ALA A 17 -2.47 1.72 10.12
CA ALA A 17 -1.69 2.44 11.12
C ALA A 17 -0.70 3.42 10.46
N ASP A 18 -1.19 4.65 10.34
CA ASP A 18 -0.48 5.87 10.70
C ASP A 18 0.96 6.04 10.17
N VAL A 19 1.06 6.75 9.05
CA VAL A 19 2.21 7.61 8.73
C VAL A 19 2.48 8.65 9.86
N ARG A 20 1.60 8.78 10.86
CA ARG A 20 1.76 9.71 11.99
C ARG A 20 2.79 9.30 13.05
N THR A 21 3.15 8.02 13.19
CA THR A 21 3.97 7.57 14.35
C THR A 21 5.42 7.22 14.01
N ALA A 22 5.82 7.13 12.74
CA ALA A 22 7.18 6.74 12.35
C ALA A 22 8.19 7.91 12.30
N LEU A 23 7.72 9.17 12.36
CA LEU A 23 8.59 10.34 12.36
C LEU A 23 8.17 11.19 13.55
N GLY A 24 9.04 11.32 14.55
CA GLY A 24 8.85 12.21 15.70
C GLY A 24 8.83 13.69 15.32
N LEU A 25 7.93 14.08 14.42
CA LEU A 25 7.65 15.44 14.03
C LEU A 25 6.89 16.09 15.17
N ARG A 26 7.64 16.68 16.11
CA ARG A 26 7.10 17.74 16.93
C ARG A 26 6.73 18.85 15.96
N GLU A 27 5.43 19.15 15.86
CA GLU A 27 4.95 20.33 15.15
C GLU A 27 5.52 21.56 15.88
N HIS A 28 6.68 22.03 15.47
CA HIS A 28 7.04 23.43 15.68
C HIS A 28 6.25 24.22 14.65
N GLU A 29 5.01 24.55 15.02
CA GLU A 29 4.13 25.45 14.29
C GLU A 29 4.74 26.86 14.30
N THR A 30 5.52 27.18 13.27
CA THR A 30 5.79 28.57 12.92
C THR A 30 5.01 28.93 11.66
N ASN A 31 3.84 29.51 11.91
CA ASN A 31 3.16 30.49 11.05
C ASN A 31 3.12 30.19 9.54
N ALA A 32 2.15 29.39 9.08
CA ALA A 32 1.73 29.36 7.68
C ALA A 32 0.27 28.91 7.56
N HIS A 33 -0.44 29.47 6.57
CA HIS A 33 -1.85 29.25 6.26
C HIS A 33 -2.28 27.78 6.30
N ARG A 34 -3.55 27.49 6.69
CA ARG A 34 -4.14 26.14 6.63
C ARG A 34 -3.80 25.50 5.28
N PRO A 35 -2.99 24.42 5.25
CA PRO A 35 -2.60 23.82 3.99
C PRO A 35 -3.83 23.27 3.26
N SER A 36 -3.91 23.54 1.96
CA SER A 36 -5.00 23.04 1.12
C SER A 36 -5.02 21.50 1.12
N ILE A 37 -6.20 20.93 0.83
CA ILE A 37 -6.37 19.47 0.72
C ILE A 37 -5.39 18.89 -0.32
N GLY A 38 -5.15 19.63 -1.41
CA GLY A 38 -4.19 19.24 -2.45
C GLY A 38 -2.75 19.13 -1.94
N TRP A 39 -2.30 20.09 -1.12
CA TRP A 39 -0.96 20.05 -0.53
C TRP A 39 -0.77 18.84 0.38
N ARG A 40 -1.78 18.53 1.22
CA ARG A 40 -1.71 17.37 2.12
C ARG A 40 -1.63 16.05 1.36
N ALA A 41 -2.41 15.90 0.29
CA ALA A 41 -2.38 14.71 -0.55
C ALA A 41 -1.04 14.56 -1.30
N TYR A 42 -0.51 15.67 -1.83
CA TYR A 42 0.80 15.70 -2.48
C TYR A 42 1.93 15.30 -1.51
N ARG A 43 1.99 15.94 -0.33
CA ARG A 43 2.95 15.63 0.74
C ARG A 43 2.92 14.15 1.11
N ARG A 44 1.73 13.60 1.34
CA ARG A 44 1.57 12.17 1.68
C ARG A 44 2.12 11.26 0.57
N ARG A 45 1.84 11.56 -0.70
CA ARG A 45 2.37 10.78 -1.82
C ARG A 45 3.90 10.79 -1.84
N VAL A 46 4.52 11.95 -1.62
CA VAL A 46 6.00 12.07 -1.53
C VAL A 46 6.54 11.24 -0.37
N GLU A 47 5.94 11.34 0.82
CA GLU A 47 6.33 10.56 2.00
C GLU A 47 6.23 9.04 1.75
N ILE A 48 5.18 8.58 1.04
CA ILE A 48 5.02 7.18 0.64
C ILE A 48 6.10 6.77 -0.38
N GLU A 49 6.39 7.62 -1.38
CA GLU A 49 7.43 7.36 -2.38
C GLU A 49 8.82 7.24 -1.77
N GLU A 50 9.14 8.06 -0.78
CA GLU A 50 10.39 7.99 -0.03
C GLU A 50 10.43 6.70 0.79
N ARG A 51 9.37 6.43 1.55
CA ARG A 51 9.28 5.25 2.43
C ARG A 51 9.42 3.95 1.67
N ILE A 52 8.65 3.73 0.60
CA ILE A 52 8.68 2.46 -0.14
C ILE A 52 10.06 2.17 -0.75
N ARG A 53 10.81 3.20 -1.15
CA ARG A 53 12.19 3.04 -1.67
C ARG A 53 13.19 2.58 -0.61
N THR A 54 12.89 2.76 0.68
CA THR A 54 13.69 2.21 1.77
C THR A 54 13.32 0.75 2.10
N GLU A 55 12.10 0.33 1.77
CA GLU A 55 11.58 -1.01 2.10
C GLU A 55 11.74 -2.02 0.96
N ALA A 56 11.71 -1.55 -0.30
CA ALA A 56 11.59 -2.41 -1.47
C ALA A 56 12.53 -1.99 -2.61
N ARG A 57 12.88 -2.98 -3.44
CA ARG A 57 13.54 -2.80 -4.74
C ARG A 57 12.53 -2.80 -5.87
N ASP A 58 12.99 -2.47 -7.08
CA ASP A 58 12.16 -2.43 -8.30
C ASP A 58 10.89 -1.60 -8.11
N VAL A 59 11.02 -0.43 -7.45
CA VAL A 59 9.88 0.42 -7.10
C VAL A 59 9.39 1.19 -8.32
N TYR A 60 8.09 1.14 -8.59
CA TYR A 60 7.45 1.92 -9.64
C TYR A 60 6.01 2.30 -9.27
N SER A 61 5.51 3.36 -9.92
CA SER A 61 4.12 3.81 -9.79
C SER A 61 3.31 3.41 -11.01
N TRP A 62 2.02 3.13 -10.80
CA TRP A 62 1.06 2.81 -11.84
C TRP A 62 -0.32 3.36 -11.51
N SER A 63 -1.20 3.46 -12.50
CA SER A 63 -2.57 3.94 -12.35
C SER A 63 -3.52 3.28 -13.33
N ASN A 64 -4.78 3.10 -12.89
CA ASN A 64 -5.83 2.45 -13.68
C ASN A 64 -7.17 3.16 -13.53
N GLY A 65 -8.01 2.97 -14.55
CA GLY A 65 -9.33 3.57 -14.63
C GLY A 65 -10.37 2.82 -13.78
N PRO A 66 -11.55 3.43 -13.55
CA PRO A 66 -12.62 2.79 -12.80
C PRO A 66 -13.00 1.42 -13.34
N GLY A 67 -13.07 0.42 -12.45
CA GLY A 67 -13.55 -0.91 -12.79
C GLY A 67 -12.56 -1.79 -13.56
N ASP A 68 -11.33 -1.33 -13.84
CA ASP A 68 -10.26 -2.16 -14.40
C ASP A 68 -10.05 -3.42 -13.54
N ARG A 69 -9.75 -4.55 -14.19
CA ARG A 69 -9.66 -5.87 -13.53
C ARG A 69 -8.36 -6.57 -13.84
N TYR A 70 -7.85 -7.24 -12.82
CA TYR A 70 -6.77 -8.21 -12.93
C TYR A 70 -7.31 -9.60 -12.64
N GLY A 71 -7.11 -10.53 -13.56
CA GLY A 71 -7.45 -11.94 -13.35
C GLY A 71 -6.64 -12.56 -12.20
N GLU A 72 -7.05 -13.74 -11.73
CA GLU A 72 -6.31 -14.44 -10.68
C GLU A 72 -4.88 -14.77 -11.13
N HIS A 73 -3.90 -14.42 -10.30
CA HIS A 73 -2.48 -14.72 -10.54
C HIS A 73 -1.71 -14.75 -9.21
N ALA A 74 -0.43 -15.11 -9.28
CA ALA A 74 0.50 -15.06 -8.16
C ALA A 74 1.89 -14.62 -8.65
N HIS A 75 2.71 -14.09 -7.74
CA HIS A 75 4.09 -13.70 -8.01
C HIS A 75 5.05 -14.56 -7.18
N LEU A 76 6.27 -14.75 -7.67
CA LEU A 76 7.34 -15.46 -6.93
C LEU A 76 8.13 -14.55 -5.96
N TYR A 77 7.60 -13.37 -5.64
CA TYR A 77 8.23 -12.40 -4.74
C TYR A 77 7.19 -11.82 -3.78
N ASN A 78 7.66 -11.34 -2.62
CA ASN A 78 6.85 -10.59 -1.68
C ASN A 78 6.56 -9.19 -2.23
N LYS A 79 5.30 -8.91 -2.56
CA LYS A 79 4.87 -7.62 -3.10
C LYS A 79 4.55 -6.65 -1.96
N LEU A 80 5.16 -5.47 -1.99
CA LEU A 80 4.76 -4.32 -1.17
C LEU A 80 4.01 -3.33 -2.07
N LEU A 81 2.82 -2.90 -1.66
CA LEU A 81 2.02 -1.93 -2.39
C LEU A 81 1.44 -0.89 -1.44
N TYR A 82 1.46 0.37 -1.87
CA TYR A 82 0.71 1.47 -1.26
C TYR A 82 -0.31 2.01 -2.25
N CYS A 83 -1.55 2.24 -1.81
CA CYS A 83 -2.51 3.01 -2.58
C CYS A 83 -2.36 4.50 -2.24
N THR A 84 -2.26 5.37 -3.24
CA THR A 84 -2.03 6.82 -3.07
C THR A 84 -3.18 7.69 -3.55
N ARG A 85 -4.08 7.13 -4.36
CA ARG A 85 -5.29 7.80 -4.86
C ARG A 85 -6.34 6.75 -5.24
N GLY A 86 -7.61 7.08 -5.05
CA GLY A 86 -8.72 6.22 -5.42
C GLY A 86 -8.79 4.97 -4.55
N SER A 87 -9.20 3.84 -5.09
CA SER A 87 -9.24 2.58 -4.34
C SER A 87 -9.07 1.34 -5.20
N ILE A 88 -8.64 0.24 -4.59
CA ILE A 88 -8.51 -1.07 -5.23
C ILE A 88 -8.78 -2.19 -4.23
N ASP A 89 -9.50 -3.21 -4.70
CA ASP A 89 -9.81 -4.42 -3.93
C ASP A 89 -8.97 -5.59 -4.43
N PHE A 90 -8.19 -6.20 -3.55
CA PHE A 90 -7.51 -7.47 -3.82
C PHE A 90 -8.31 -8.62 -3.22
N ARG A 91 -8.68 -9.61 -4.04
CA ARG A 91 -9.43 -10.80 -3.60
C ARG A 91 -8.50 -11.99 -3.58
N LEU A 92 -8.36 -12.61 -2.41
CA LEU A 92 -7.56 -13.79 -2.19
C LEU A 92 -8.36 -15.06 -2.48
N ARG A 93 -7.66 -16.17 -2.72
CA ARG A 93 -8.28 -17.48 -3.03
C ARG A 93 -9.22 -17.98 -1.93
N ASP A 94 -8.95 -17.65 -0.67
CA ASP A 94 -9.78 -18.02 0.49
C ASP A 94 -11.08 -17.20 0.59
N GLY A 95 -11.33 -16.28 -0.35
CA GLY A 95 -12.49 -15.41 -0.39
C GLY A 95 -12.31 -14.10 0.39
N LYS A 96 -11.19 -13.90 1.11
CA LYS A 96 -10.90 -12.63 1.78
C LYS A 96 -10.67 -11.53 0.75
N THR A 97 -11.23 -10.36 1.01
CA THR A 97 -10.95 -9.14 0.24
C THR A 97 -10.14 -8.15 1.09
N ILE A 98 -9.11 -7.58 0.48
CA ILE A 98 -8.28 -6.53 1.04
C ILE A 98 -8.64 -5.24 0.30
N HIS A 99 -9.24 -4.32 1.02
CA HIS A 99 -9.63 -3.01 0.49
C HIS A 99 -8.50 -2.02 0.76
N LEU A 100 -8.04 -1.31 -0.27
CA LEU A 100 -7.01 -0.27 -0.13
C LEU A 100 -7.53 1.08 -0.62
N GLU A 101 -7.32 2.09 0.21
CA GLU A 101 -7.62 3.50 0.00
C GLU A 101 -6.35 4.36 0.16
N PRO A 102 -6.37 5.68 -0.12
CA PRO A 102 -5.16 6.50 -0.14
C PRO A 102 -4.46 6.57 1.22
N GLY A 103 -3.27 5.99 1.30
CA GLY A 103 -2.46 5.86 2.52
C GLY A 103 -2.34 4.42 3.00
N ASP A 104 -3.22 3.52 2.55
CA ASP A 104 -3.17 2.12 2.94
C ASP A 104 -1.98 1.41 2.28
N ARG A 105 -1.40 0.50 3.06
CA ARG A 105 -0.27 -0.36 2.71
C ARG A 105 -0.72 -1.80 2.68
N MET A 106 -0.20 -2.60 1.77
CA MET A 106 -0.36 -4.06 1.74
C MET A 106 0.98 -4.73 1.49
N VAL A 107 1.26 -5.79 2.24
CA VAL A 107 2.27 -6.80 1.86
C VAL A 107 1.53 -8.06 1.45
N LEU A 108 1.86 -8.55 0.27
CA LEU A 108 1.33 -9.78 -0.28
C LEU A 108 2.47 -10.80 -0.42
N PRO A 109 2.47 -11.86 0.41
CA PRO A 109 3.53 -12.87 0.37
C PRO A 109 3.66 -13.55 -1.00
N SER A 110 4.88 -13.97 -1.32
CA SER A 110 5.16 -14.79 -2.50
C SER A 110 4.24 -16.01 -2.58
N GLY A 111 3.76 -16.31 -3.79
CA GLY A 111 2.84 -17.43 -4.03
C GLY A 111 1.38 -17.16 -3.65
N THR A 112 1.04 -16.01 -3.06
CA THR A 112 -0.36 -15.70 -2.72
C THR A 112 -1.18 -15.47 -3.99
N ALA A 113 -2.12 -16.37 -4.27
CA ALA A 113 -3.04 -16.23 -5.39
C ALA A 113 -4.08 -15.14 -5.11
N HIS A 114 -4.22 -14.20 -6.05
CA HIS A 114 -5.09 -13.05 -5.91
C HIS A 114 -5.59 -12.53 -7.25
N SER A 115 -6.76 -11.90 -7.24
CA SER A 115 -7.29 -11.05 -8.31
C SER A 115 -7.48 -9.63 -7.79
N ALA A 116 -7.70 -8.65 -8.67
CA ALA A 116 -7.97 -7.28 -8.23
C ALA A 116 -9.01 -6.56 -9.09
N VAL A 117 -9.72 -5.62 -8.47
CA VAL A 117 -10.71 -4.74 -9.13
C VAL A 117 -10.49 -3.31 -8.66
N VAL A 118 -10.33 -2.39 -9.61
CA VAL A 118 -10.16 -0.96 -9.33
C VAL A 118 -11.50 -0.32 -8.99
N GLY A 119 -11.51 0.51 -7.95
CA GLY A 119 -12.68 1.20 -7.46
C GLY A 119 -13.25 2.25 -8.42
N PRO A 120 -14.43 2.82 -8.11
CA PRO A 120 -15.21 3.63 -9.05
C PRO A 120 -14.55 4.98 -9.43
N THR A 121 -13.48 5.40 -8.76
CA THR A 121 -12.75 6.65 -9.05
C THR A 121 -11.38 6.41 -9.68
N GLY A 122 -11.08 5.16 -10.06
CA GLY A 122 -9.76 4.71 -10.48
C GLY A 122 -8.84 4.44 -9.27
N CYS A 123 -7.57 4.13 -9.54
CA CYS A 123 -6.55 4.07 -8.50
C CYS A 123 -5.18 4.55 -9.00
N THR A 124 -4.34 5.02 -8.08
CA THR A 124 -2.89 5.17 -8.28
C THR A 124 -2.19 4.46 -7.14
N CYS A 125 -1.30 3.54 -7.49
CA CYS A 125 -0.51 2.79 -6.52
C CYS A 125 0.98 2.98 -6.78
N ILE A 126 1.77 2.69 -5.76
CA ILE A 126 3.22 2.53 -5.85
C ILE A 126 3.54 1.17 -5.25
N GLU A 127 4.31 0.37 -5.97
CA GLU A 127 4.67 -0.97 -5.53
C GLU A 127 6.15 -1.26 -5.75
N GLY A 128 6.63 -2.27 -5.04
CA GLY A 128 7.97 -2.81 -5.17
C GLY A 128 8.05 -4.23 -4.61
N LYS A 129 9.24 -4.81 -4.70
CA LYS A 129 9.53 -6.17 -4.20
C LYS A 129 10.29 -6.04 -2.89
N LEU A 130 9.77 -6.64 -1.83
CA LEU A 130 10.52 -6.76 -0.58
C LEU A 130 11.74 -7.67 -0.81
N PRO A 131 12.86 -7.46 -0.09
CA PRO A 131 13.94 -8.43 -0.03
C PRO A 131 13.44 -9.75 0.56
N ASP A 132 14.10 -10.85 0.17
CA ASP A 132 13.82 -12.20 0.67
C ASP A 132 14.31 -12.39 2.12
#